data_AF-A0A925EYI8-F1
#
_entry.id   AF-A0A925EYI8-F1
#
_cell.length_a   1.000
_cell.length_b   1.000
_cell.length_c   1.000
_cell.angle_alpha   90.00
_cell.angle_beta   90.00
_cell.angle_gamma   90.00
#
_symmetry.space_group_name_H-M   'P 1'
#
loop_
_entity.id
_entity.type
_entity.pdbx_description
1 polymer ?
#
loop_
_entity_poly.entity_id
_entity_poly.type
_entity_poly.pdbx_seq_one_letter_code
_entity_poly.pdbx_strand_id
1 'polypeptide(L)'
;MDSALKDKKTNSQKQLLWSKMKHQKFLLWITVPLIIYIFVFSYLPLGAWVWSFFDYRPGIPLTMDQFVGIQNYIDLFKDEGFWLALRNTLAISVLDLSFGTISAVAFAVFLNEMKNSSYKRFTQTVSYLPHFISWVVVSGIFINLLKSNGLVNNLLMNIGLIQTPIEFWL
;
A
#
# COMPACT_ATOMS: atom_id res chain seq x y z
N MET A 1 -32.21 32.91 -30.64
CA MET A 1 -33.20 32.41 -29.65
C MET A 1 -32.61 31.34 -28.73
N ASP A 2 -31.55 30.64 -29.14
CA ASP A 2 -30.90 29.56 -28.36
C ASP A 2 -29.98 30.02 -27.21
N SER A 3 -29.48 31.26 -27.22
CA SER A 3 -28.62 31.78 -26.13
C SER A 3 -29.39 32.02 -24.82
N ALA A 4 -30.61 32.54 -24.90
CA ALA A 4 -31.44 32.84 -23.73
C ALA A 4 -31.99 31.57 -23.02
N LEU A 5 -32.11 30.45 -23.74
CA LEU A 5 -32.54 29.17 -23.17
C LEU A 5 -31.40 28.46 -22.41
N LYS A 6 -30.15 28.71 -22.79
CA LYS A 6 -28.95 28.14 -22.14
C LYS A 6 -28.66 28.80 -20.79
N ASP A 7 -28.84 30.12 -20.70
CA ASP A 7 -28.64 30.88 -19.45
C ASP A 7 -29.70 30.58 -18.39
N LYS A 8 -30.96 30.37 -18.78
CA LYS A 8 -32.03 29.98 -17.85
C LYS A 8 -31.80 28.61 -17.21
N LYS A 9 -31.31 27.62 -17.97
CA LYS A 9 -31.00 26.27 -17.45
C LYS A 9 -29.84 26.29 -16.43
N THR A 10 -28.77 27.03 -16.72
CA THR A 10 -27.60 27.13 -15.83
C THR A 10 -27.94 27.80 -14.49
N ASN A 11 -28.80 28.84 -14.53
CA ASN A 11 -29.18 29.58 -13.33
C ASN A 11 -30.13 28.77 -12.44
N SER A 12 -31.06 28.00 -13.04
CA SER A 12 -31.94 27.08 -12.31
C SER A 12 -31.17 25.93 -11.65
N GLN A 13 -30.17 25.34 -12.33
CA GLN A 13 -29.32 24.30 -11.75
C GLN A 13 -28.45 24.83 -10.60
N LYS A 14 -27.87 26.02 -10.74
CA LYS A 14 -27.13 26.66 -9.63
C LYS A 14 -28.07 26.89 -8.43
N GLN A 15 -29.27 27.43 -8.63
CA GLN A 15 -30.23 27.62 -7.53
C GLN A 15 -30.63 26.31 -6.84
N LEU A 16 -30.81 25.22 -7.60
CA LEU A 16 -31.08 23.88 -7.07
C LEU A 16 -29.91 23.32 -6.25
N LEU A 17 -28.66 23.52 -6.71
CA LEU A 17 -27.45 23.12 -5.97
C LEU A 17 -27.28 23.92 -4.68
N TRP A 18 -27.48 25.24 -4.72
CA TRP A 18 -27.38 26.11 -3.55
C TRP A 18 -28.47 25.83 -2.51
N SER A 19 -29.69 25.49 -2.96
CA SER A 19 -30.77 25.06 -2.08
C SER A 19 -30.46 23.69 -1.43
N LYS A 20 -29.94 22.72 -2.19
CA LYS A 20 -29.49 21.43 -1.67
C LYS A 20 -28.32 21.56 -0.68
N MET A 21 -27.34 22.41 -0.97
CA MET A 21 -26.21 22.71 -0.06
C MET A 21 -26.68 23.36 1.24
N LYS A 22 -27.72 24.20 1.21
CA LYS A 22 -28.33 24.76 2.42
C LYS A 22 -29.07 23.71 3.26
N HIS A 23 -29.69 22.72 2.63
CA HIS A 23 -30.38 21.63 3.31
C HIS A 23 -29.39 20.58 3.86
N GLN A 24 -28.24 20.40 3.21
CA GLN A 24 -27.18 19.46 3.58
C GLN A 24 -26.00 20.13 4.32
N LYS A 25 -26.21 21.30 4.93
CA LYS A 25 -25.17 22.04 5.67
C LYS A 25 -24.47 21.19 6.73
N PHE A 26 -25.21 20.36 7.45
CA PHE A 26 -24.65 19.46 8.47
C PHE A 26 -23.66 18.45 7.87
N LEU A 27 -24.01 17.87 6.71
CA LEU A 27 -23.15 16.93 5.99
C LEU A 27 -21.89 17.63 5.46
N LEU A 28 -22.02 18.85 4.93
CA LEU A 28 -20.89 19.67 4.52
C LEU A 28 -19.98 20.01 5.71
N TRP A 29 -20.55 20.33 6.88
CA TRP A 29 -19.78 20.70 8.06
C TRP A 29 -18.95 19.55 8.63
N ILE A 30 -19.47 18.31 8.59
CA ILE A 30 -18.70 17.10 8.95
C ILE A 30 -17.62 16.79 7.91
N THR A 31 -17.87 17.09 6.64
CA THR A 31 -16.92 16.81 5.56
C THR A 31 -15.74 17.78 5.55
N VAL A 32 -15.95 19.05 5.97
CA VAL A 32 -14.90 20.08 6.02
C VAL A 32 -13.65 19.65 6.81
N PRO A 33 -13.72 19.17 8.07
CA PRO A 33 -12.53 18.75 8.81
C PRO A 33 -11.83 17.54 8.16
N LEU A 34 -12.57 16.63 7.52
CA LEU A 34 -12.00 15.51 6.76
C LEU A 34 -11.21 16.02 5.54
N ILE A 35 -11.75 16.98 4.79
CA ILE A 35 -11.07 17.59 3.65
C ILE A 35 -9.81 18.33 4.11
N ILE A 36 -9.89 19.09 5.20
CA ILE A 36 -8.74 19.80 5.76
C ILE A 36 -7.65 18.79 6.16
N TYR A 37 -8.04 17.69 6.82
CA TYR A 37 -7.12 16.63 7.19
C TYR A 37 -6.41 16.03 5.96
N ILE A 38 -7.16 15.64 4.92
CA ILE A 38 -6.58 15.10 3.69
C ILE A 38 -5.67 16.14 3.02
N PHE A 39 -6.05 17.41 3.02
CA PHE A 39 -5.24 18.45 2.39
C PHE A 39 -3.90 18.65 3.12
N VAL A 40 -3.94 18.75 4.44
CA VAL A 40 -2.74 18.98 5.26
C VAL A 40 -1.82 17.76 5.27
N PHE A 41 -2.35 16.55 5.36
CA PHE A 41 -1.54 15.34 5.51
C PHE A 41 -1.22 14.61 4.20
N SER A 42 -2.02 14.79 3.14
CA SER A 42 -1.79 14.11 1.85
C SER A 42 -1.38 15.04 0.73
N TYR A 43 -1.94 16.26 0.63
CA TYR A 43 -1.60 17.19 -0.46
C TYR A 43 -0.39 18.07 -0.15
N LEU A 44 -0.26 18.57 1.08
CA LEU A 44 0.87 19.42 1.48
C LEU A 44 2.23 18.71 1.28
N PRO A 45 2.41 17.42 1.65
CA PRO A 45 3.67 16.71 1.41
C PRO A 45 4.04 16.56 -0.07
N LEU A 46 3.09 16.63 -1.01
CA LEU A 46 3.39 16.57 -2.45
C LEU A 46 4.22 17.79 -2.90
N GLY A 47 4.06 18.93 -2.23
CA GLY A 47 4.91 20.11 -2.48
C GLY A 47 6.39 19.84 -2.19
N ALA A 48 6.70 18.91 -1.28
CA ALA A 48 8.07 18.52 -0.97
C ALA A 48 8.74 17.76 -2.12
N TRP A 49 8.01 17.32 -3.15
CA TRP A 49 8.61 16.73 -4.35
C TRP A 49 9.53 17.70 -5.08
N VAL A 50 9.33 19.01 -4.92
CA VAL A 50 10.25 20.02 -5.47
C VAL A 50 11.68 19.81 -4.96
N TRP A 51 11.87 19.24 -3.76
CA TRP A 51 13.19 18.96 -3.21
C TRP A 51 13.96 17.88 -3.98
N SER A 52 13.31 17.05 -4.80
CA SER A 52 14.02 16.09 -5.65
C SER A 52 14.88 16.76 -6.72
N PHE A 53 14.64 18.03 -7.01
CA PHE A 53 15.43 18.82 -7.97
C PHE A 53 16.60 19.58 -7.32
N PHE A 54 16.81 19.42 -6.01
CA PHE A 54 17.89 20.03 -5.25
C PHE A 54 18.84 18.96 -4.69
N ASP A 55 20.14 19.28 -4.50
CA ASP A 55 21.09 18.47 -3.71
C ASP A 55 20.79 18.66 -2.21
N TYR A 56 19.65 18.13 -1.77
CA TYR A 56 19.20 18.23 -0.39
C TYR A 56 19.95 17.25 0.50
N ARG A 57 20.60 17.78 1.54
CA ARG A 57 21.25 16.99 2.58
C ARG A 57 20.57 17.23 3.93
N PRO A 58 20.10 16.19 4.64
CA PRO A 58 19.47 16.35 5.94
C PRO A 58 20.38 17.11 6.91
N GLY A 59 19.85 18.18 7.52
CA GLY A 59 20.58 19.03 8.47
C GLY A 59 21.24 20.27 7.88
N ILE A 60 21.22 20.46 6.55
CA ILE A 60 21.72 21.67 5.88
C ILE A 60 20.53 22.49 5.36
N PRO A 61 20.50 23.83 5.56
CA PRO A 61 19.44 24.67 5.00
C PRO A 61 19.48 24.63 3.47
N LEU A 62 18.30 24.53 2.85
CA LEU A 62 18.13 24.58 1.41
C LEU A 62 18.52 25.96 0.88
N THR A 63 19.58 26.01 0.08
CA THR A 63 20.04 27.23 -0.58
C THR A 63 19.92 27.09 -2.10
N MET A 64 19.70 28.19 -2.81
CA MET A 64 19.39 28.18 -4.25
C MET A 64 20.54 27.68 -5.15
N ASP A 65 21.77 27.72 -4.64
CA ASP A 65 22.97 27.11 -5.25
C ASP A 65 22.92 25.57 -5.28
N GLN A 66 22.00 24.93 -4.53
CA GLN A 66 21.82 23.49 -4.52
C GLN A 66 20.84 22.99 -5.59
N PHE A 67 20.31 23.85 -6.47
CA PHE A 67 19.40 23.40 -7.54
C PHE A 67 20.17 22.62 -8.62
N VAL A 68 19.93 21.31 -8.69
CA VAL A 68 20.60 20.39 -9.62
C VAL A 68 19.70 19.93 -10.78
N GLY A 69 18.45 20.38 -10.81
CA GLY A 69 17.49 20.00 -11.85
C GLY A 69 17.25 18.49 -11.86
N ILE A 70 17.44 17.84 -13.01
CA ILE A 70 17.12 16.42 -13.20
C ILE A 70 18.29 15.49 -12.84
N GLN A 71 19.43 16.05 -12.39
CA GLN A 71 20.64 15.27 -12.13
C GLN A 71 20.42 14.07 -11.18
N ASN A 72 19.66 14.27 -10.10
CA ASN A 72 19.31 13.21 -9.15
C ASN A 72 18.58 12.03 -9.81
N TYR A 73 17.75 12.28 -10.82
CA TYR A 73 17.07 11.22 -11.56
C TYR A 73 18.01 10.50 -12.52
N ILE A 74 18.93 11.23 -13.18
CA ILE A 74 19.94 10.62 -14.06
C ILE A 74 20.81 9.67 -13.24
N ASP A 75 21.25 10.09 -12.06
CA ASP A 75 22.08 9.27 -11.18
C ASP A 75 21.30 8.05 -10.64
N LEU A 76 20.03 8.22 -10.30
CA LEU A 76 19.13 7.12 -9.93
C LEU A 76 19.00 6.08 -11.04
N PHE A 77 18.83 6.49 -12.31
CA PHE A 77 18.68 5.56 -13.43
C PHE A 77 19.99 4.92 -13.88
N LYS A 78 21.15 5.49 -13.50
CA LYS A 78 22.47 4.88 -13.73
C LYS A 78 22.84 3.87 -12.65
N ASP A 79 22.17 3.91 -11.50
CA ASP A 79 22.41 2.97 -10.41
C ASP A 79 21.84 1.57 -10.75
N GLU A 80 22.71 0.56 -10.74
CA GLU A 80 22.30 -0.84 -10.91
C GLU A 80 21.41 -1.32 -9.76
N GLY A 81 21.63 -0.80 -8.56
CA GLY A 81 20.82 -1.11 -7.37
C GLY A 81 19.36 -0.71 -7.55
N PHE A 82 19.10 0.44 -8.18
CA PHE A 82 17.76 0.88 -8.52
C PHE A 82 17.04 -0.10 -9.45
N TRP A 83 17.70 -0.56 -10.52
CA TRP A 83 17.09 -1.50 -11.47
C TRP A 83 16.86 -2.88 -10.85
N LEU A 84 17.77 -3.34 -9.99
CA LEU A 84 17.59 -4.59 -9.24
C LEU A 84 16.39 -4.48 -8.30
N ALA A 85 16.30 -3.40 -7.53
CA ALA A 85 15.19 -3.15 -6.62
C ALA A 85 13.85 -3.04 -7.39
N LEU A 86 13.83 -2.28 -8.49
CA LEU A 86 12.64 -2.11 -9.32
C LEU A 86 12.16 -3.46 -9.89
N ARG A 87 13.08 -4.27 -10.43
CA ARG A 87 12.75 -5.61 -10.95
C ARG A 87 12.19 -6.51 -9.84
N ASN A 88 12.82 -6.50 -8.67
CA ASN A 88 12.40 -7.34 -7.55
C ASN A 88 11.02 -6.89 -7.02
N THR A 89 10.79 -5.59 -6.86
CA THR A 89 9.48 -5.06 -6.47
C THR A 89 8.41 -5.43 -7.49
N LEU A 90 8.66 -5.23 -8.78
CA LEU A 90 7.71 -5.59 -9.82
C LEU A 90 7.43 -7.10 -9.84
N ALA A 91 8.46 -7.93 -9.72
CA ALA A 91 8.30 -9.37 -9.63
C ALA A 91 7.45 -9.79 -8.41
N ILE A 92 7.75 -9.24 -7.23
CA ILE A 92 6.97 -9.48 -6.01
C ILE A 92 5.52 -9.03 -6.19
N SER A 93 5.27 -7.83 -6.73
CA SER A 93 3.91 -7.34 -6.96
C SER A 93 3.13 -8.19 -7.96
N VAL A 94 3.77 -8.68 -9.02
CA VAL A 94 3.13 -9.57 -10.01
C VAL A 94 2.82 -10.93 -9.39
N LEU A 95 3.75 -11.50 -8.60
CA LEU A 95 3.54 -12.74 -7.87
C LEU A 95 2.40 -12.60 -6.86
N ASP A 96 2.41 -11.54 -6.06
CA ASP A 96 1.39 -11.26 -5.05
C ASP A 96 0.01 -11.07 -5.68
N LEU A 97 -0.08 -10.29 -6.76
CA LEU A 97 -1.33 -10.11 -7.49
C LEU A 97 -1.86 -11.43 -8.05
N SER A 98 -0.99 -12.22 -8.70
CA SER A 98 -1.39 -13.46 -9.36
C SER A 98 -1.77 -14.53 -8.35
N PHE A 99 -0.85 -14.89 -7.45
CA PHE A 99 -1.07 -15.93 -6.44
C PHE A 99 -2.08 -15.50 -5.38
N GLY A 100 -2.06 -14.24 -4.96
CA GLY A 100 -3.02 -13.70 -3.99
C GLY A 100 -4.45 -13.75 -4.53
N THR A 101 -4.66 -13.34 -5.78
CA THR A 101 -5.99 -13.42 -6.42
C THR A 101 -6.44 -14.85 -6.62
N ILE A 102 -5.58 -15.72 -7.18
CA ILE A 102 -5.93 -17.14 -7.41
C ILE A 102 -6.26 -17.83 -6.09
N SER A 103 -5.44 -17.62 -5.05
CA SER A 103 -5.65 -18.18 -3.72
C SER A 103 -6.94 -17.68 -3.08
N ALA A 104 -7.23 -16.37 -3.17
CA ALA A 104 -8.45 -15.78 -2.63
C ALA A 104 -9.71 -16.35 -3.30
N VAL A 105 -9.71 -16.47 -4.63
CA VAL A 105 -10.82 -17.06 -5.40
C VAL A 105 -10.98 -18.54 -5.06
N ALA A 106 -9.89 -19.30 -5.05
CA ALA A 106 -9.92 -20.72 -4.68
C ALA A 106 -10.48 -20.91 -3.26
N PHE A 107 -10.00 -20.13 -2.30
CA PHE A 107 -10.47 -20.16 -0.92
C PHE A 107 -11.96 -19.79 -0.80
N ALA A 108 -12.43 -18.79 -1.55
CA ALA A 108 -13.84 -18.43 -1.59
C ALA A 108 -14.72 -19.58 -2.13
N VAL A 109 -14.29 -20.27 -3.19
CA VAL A 109 -14.98 -21.45 -3.73
C VAL A 109 -14.99 -22.59 -2.73
N PHE A 110 -13.85 -22.90 -2.10
CA PHE A 110 -13.77 -23.92 -1.05
C PHE A 110 -14.73 -23.64 0.10
N LEU A 111 -14.78 -22.40 0.60
CA LEU A 111 -15.72 -22.01 1.65
C LEU A 111 -17.18 -22.01 1.20
N ASN A 112 -17.44 -21.79 -0.10
CA ASN A 112 -18.79 -21.85 -0.63
C ASN A 112 -19.32 -23.29 -0.66
N GLU A 113 -18.47 -24.26 -1.01
CA GLU A 113 -18.84 -25.67 -1.11
C GLU A 113 -18.97 -26.36 0.27
N MET A 114 -18.50 -25.72 1.35
CA MET A 114 -18.66 -26.23 2.70
C MET A 114 -20.13 -26.18 3.16
N LYS A 115 -20.78 -27.35 3.19
CA LYS A 115 -22.18 -27.53 3.63
C LYS A 115 -22.42 -27.29 5.12
N ASN A 116 -21.43 -27.56 5.99
CA ASN A 116 -21.58 -27.40 7.43
C ASN A 116 -21.18 -26.00 7.90
N SER A 117 -22.16 -25.24 8.42
CA SER A 117 -22.01 -23.84 8.81
C SER A 117 -21.03 -23.64 9.98
N SER A 118 -20.94 -24.57 10.92
CA SER A 118 -20.01 -24.48 12.07
C SER A 118 -18.55 -24.59 11.62
N TYR A 119 -18.24 -25.55 10.74
CA TYR A 119 -16.89 -25.70 10.20
C TYR A 119 -16.51 -24.53 9.30
N LYS A 120 -17.45 -24.04 8.48
CA LYS A 120 -17.23 -22.85 7.63
C LYS A 120 -16.82 -21.63 8.46
N ARG A 121 -17.52 -21.37 9.58
CA ARG A 121 -17.21 -20.27 10.50
C ARG A 121 -15.85 -20.45 11.18
N PHE A 122 -15.50 -21.68 11.58
CA PHE A 122 -14.19 -21.97 12.18
C PHE A 122 -13.05 -21.73 11.20
N THR A 123 -13.13 -22.30 9.98
CA THR A 123 -12.10 -22.11 8.94
C THR A 123 -11.93 -20.64 8.60
N GLN A 124 -13.02 -19.87 8.46
CA GLN A 124 -12.93 -18.42 8.26
C GLN A 124 -12.17 -17.74 9.40
N THR A 125 -12.52 -18.02 10.65
CA THR A 125 -11.89 -17.39 11.82
C THR A 125 -10.40 -17.67 11.87
N VAL A 126 -9.99 -18.93 11.65
CA VAL A 126 -8.57 -19.33 11.63
C VAL A 126 -7.83 -18.68 10.45
N SER A 127 -8.43 -18.64 9.27
CA SER A 127 -7.80 -18.04 8.08
C SER A 127 -7.70 -16.52 8.15
N TYR A 128 -8.60 -15.83 8.87
CA TYR A 128 -8.51 -14.39 9.09
C TYR A 128 -7.56 -14.02 10.24
N LEU A 129 -7.28 -14.93 11.16
CA LEU A 129 -6.41 -14.69 12.31
C LEU A 129 -5.02 -14.10 11.95
N PRO A 130 -4.31 -14.60 10.91
CA PRO A 130 -3.00 -14.07 10.53
C PRO A 130 -3.02 -12.59 10.17
N HIS A 131 -4.11 -12.08 9.60
CA HIS A 131 -4.24 -10.66 9.23
C HIS A 131 -4.23 -9.73 10.45
N PHE A 132 -4.56 -10.23 11.64
CA PHE A 132 -4.50 -9.45 12.88
C PHE A 132 -3.09 -9.39 13.48
N ILE A 133 -2.16 -10.22 12.99
CA ILE A 133 -0.77 -10.24 13.47
C ILE A 133 0.03 -9.18 12.71
N SER A 134 0.83 -8.38 13.42
CA SER A 134 1.65 -7.34 12.79
C SER A 134 2.76 -7.94 11.92
N TRP A 135 3.12 -7.24 10.84
CA TRP A 135 4.17 -7.70 9.92
C TRP A 135 5.51 -7.91 10.65
N VAL A 136 5.82 -7.07 11.65
CA VAL A 136 7.05 -7.18 12.46
C VAL A 136 7.07 -8.50 13.26
N VAL A 137 5.95 -8.89 13.87
CA VAL A 137 5.86 -10.15 14.62
C VAL A 137 6.00 -11.34 13.67
N VAL A 138 5.33 -11.30 12.52
CA VAL A 138 5.46 -12.32 11.48
C VAL A 138 6.93 -12.47 11.05
N SER A 139 7.63 -11.35 10.81
CA SER A 139 9.06 -11.36 10.48
C SER A 139 9.88 -12.08 11.55
N GLY A 140 9.65 -11.74 12.82
CA GLY A 140 10.36 -12.33 13.94
C GLY A 140 10.13 -13.83 14.06
N ILE A 141 8.90 -14.30 13.79
CA ILE A 141 8.59 -15.73 13.74
C ILE A 141 9.38 -16.41 12.63
N PHE A 142 9.33 -15.88 11.40
CA PHE A 142 10.07 -16.44 10.26
C PHE A 142 11.58 -16.44 10.49
N ILE A 143 12.15 -15.36 11.01
CA ILE A 143 13.58 -15.28 11.36
C ILE A 143 13.93 -16.37 12.37
N ASN A 144 13.14 -16.55 13.44
CA ASN A 144 13.42 -17.58 14.43
C ASN A 144 13.26 -19.02 13.89
N LEU A 145 12.31 -19.25 13.00
CA LEU A 145 12.10 -20.55 12.36
C LEU A 145 13.23 -20.91 11.41
N LEU A 146 13.73 -19.93 10.66
CA LEU A 146 14.77 -20.06 9.62
C LEU A 146 16.18 -19.77 10.14
N LYS A 147 16.39 -19.62 11.45
CA LYS A 147 17.73 -19.54 12.03
C LYS A 147 18.49 -20.85 11.80
N SER A 148 19.81 -20.79 11.89
CA SER A 148 20.72 -21.95 11.82
C SER A 148 20.28 -23.05 12.78
N ASN A 149 19.94 -22.69 14.02
CA ASN A 149 19.39 -23.58 15.04
C ASN A 149 17.86 -23.52 15.16
N GLY A 150 17.20 -23.06 14.10
CA GLY A 150 15.76 -22.92 14.00
C GLY A 150 15.04 -24.25 13.78
N LEU A 151 13.74 -24.26 14.02
CA LEU A 151 12.91 -25.45 13.89
C LEU A 151 12.97 -26.06 12.48
N VAL A 152 13.08 -25.22 11.43
CA VAL A 152 13.15 -25.69 10.04
C VAL A 152 14.43 -26.49 9.79
N ASN A 153 15.59 -25.96 10.19
CA ASN A 153 16.85 -26.68 10.03
C ASN A 153 16.91 -27.95 10.86
N ASN A 154 16.41 -27.92 12.10
CA ASN A 154 16.35 -29.10 12.95
C ASN A 154 15.48 -30.21 12.35
N LEU A 155 14.32 -29.84 11.78
CA LEU A 155 13.48 -30.81 11.06
C LEU A 155 14.19 -31.36 9.82
N LEU A 156 14.80 -30.50 9.00
CA LEU A 156 15.51 -30.91 7.77
C LEU A 156 16.71 -31.84 8.07
N MET A 157 17.43 -31.60 9.16
CA MET A 157 18.52 -32.48 9.63
C MET A 157 17.98 -33.82 10.15
N ASN A 158 16.89 -33.79 10.92
CA ASN A 158 16.28 -35.01 11.49
C ASN A 158 15.72 -35.96 10.42
N ILE A 159 15.21 -35.41 9.30
CA ILE A 159 14.76 -36.22 8.15
C ILE A 159 15.89 -36.59 7.18
N GLY A 160 17.14 -36.21 7.48
CA GLY A 160 18.32 -36.56 6.70
C GLY A 160 18.47 -35.85 5.36
N LEU A 161 17.69 -34.79 5.10
CA LEU A 161 17.78 -34.02 3.85
C LEU A 161 19.00 -33.09 3.81
N ILE A 162 19.51 -32.66 4.97
CA ILE A 162 20.70 -31.81 5.09
C ILE A 162 21.61 -32.32 6.22
N GLN A 163 22.93 -32.19 6.04
CA GLN A 163 23.94 -32.58 7.04
C GLN A 163 24.47 -31.39 7.86
N THR A 164 24.37 -30.18 7.30
CA THR A 164 24.77 -28.93 7.93
C THR A 164 23.60 -27.96 7.91
N PRO A 165 23.41 -27.13 8.95
CA PRO A 165 22.35 -26.13 8.98
C PRO A 165 22.54 -25.12 7.84
N ILE A 166 21.44 -24.76 7.17
CA ILE A 166 21.44 -23.74 6.13
C ILE A 166 21.30 -22.38 6.80
N GLU A 167 22.20 -21.47 6.46
CA GLU A 167 22.17 -20.09 6.91
C GLU A 167 21.33 -19.25 5.93
N PHE A 168 20.02 -19.16 6.17
CA PHE A 168 19.09 -18.46 5.28
C PHE A 168 19.25 -16.93 5.25
N TRP A 169 20.01 -16.36 6.18
CA TRP A 169 20.11 -14.91 6.42
C TRP A 169 21.54 -14.35 6.27
N LEU A 170 22.48 -15.15 5.77
CA LEU A 170 23.84 -14.69 5.45
C LEU A 170 23.85 -13.86 4.16
#